data_AF-A0A0K1E801-F1
#
_entry.id   AF-A0A0K1E801-F1
#
_cell.length_a   1.000
_cell.length_b   1.000
_cell.length_c   1.000
_cell.angle_alpha   90.00
_cell.angle_beta   90.00
_cell.angle_gamma   90.00
#
_symmetry.space_group_name_H-M   'P 1'
#
loop_
_entity.id
_entity.type
_entity.pdbx_description
1 polymer ?
#
loop_
_entity_poly.entity_id
_entity_poly.type
_entity_poly.pdbx_seq_one_letter_code
_entity_poly.pdbx_strand_id
1 'polypeptide(L)'
;MTCERSRWPEREGRKRELGLPRARREILRADIDRWSDERGLWTQEVEPPGHARLCMAVRDAVATSLTDKQREVVEAYFFEGLSQGDIARRLGITQQVVQKRLFGAPRGGRLIGGAMHRLRQALEGIVEPAHDEP
;
A
#
# COMPACT_ATOMS: atom_id res chain seq x y z
N MET A 1 -47.22 3.84 -37.57
CA MET A 1 -46.16 4.85 -37.82
C MET A 1 -44.93 4.43 -37.02
N THR A 2 -43.88 4.02 -37.75
CA THR A 2 -42.41 4.05 -37.50
C THR A 2 -41.87 3.76 -36.08
N CYS A 3 -40.77 3.04 -35.86
CA CYS A 3 -39.78 2.37 -36.70
C CYS A 3 -38.85 1.54 -35.78
N GLU A 4 -38.35 0.41 -36.29
CA GLU A 4 -36.99 -0.18 -36.16
C GLU A 4 -36.35 -0.30 -34.75
N ARG A 5 -36.04 -1.48 -34.19
CA ARG A 5 -35.53 -2.77 -34.69
C ARG A 5 -34.28 -2.68 -35.56
N SER A 6 -33.11 -2.80 -34.92
CA SER A 6 -31.88 -3.43 -35.44
C SER A 6 -30.78 -3.25 -34.38
N ARG A 7 -29.83 -4.13 -34.12
CA ARG A 7 -29.46 -5.43 -34.69
C ARG A 7 -28.20 -5.83 -33.91
N TRP A 8 -28.32 -6.70 -32.92
CA TRP A 8 -27.15 -7.39 -32.38
C TRP A 8 -26.90 -8.60 -33.29
N PRO A 9 -25.72 -8.74 -33.89
CA PRO A 9 -25.46 -9.85 -34.80
C PRO A 9 -25.28 -11.15 -34.01
N GLU A 10 -26.12 -12.13 -34.34
CA GLU A 10 -25.81 -13.55 -34.18
C GLU A 10 -24.51 -13.86 -34.93
N ARG A 11 -23.56 -14.49 -34.23
CA ARG A 11 -22.57 -15.35 -34.88
C ARG A 11 -22.46 -16.66 -34.12
N GLU A 12 -23.20 -17.61 -34.67
CA GLU A 12 -22.90 -19.03 -34.72
C GLU A 12 -21.40 -19.34 -34.77
N GLY A 13 -21.00 -20.35 -34.01
CA GLY A 13 -19.94 -21.29 -34.42
C GLY A 13 -18.51 -20.76 -34.49
N ARG A 14 -17.80 -20.80 -33.36
CA ARG A 14 -16.40 -21.24 -33.38
C ARG A 14 -16.05 -21.94 -32.07
N LYS A 15 -16.10 -23.28 -32.10
CA LYS A 15 -15.34 -24.13 -31.19
C LYS A 15 -13.87 -23.73 -31.28
N ARG A 16 -13.43 -22.83 -30.40
CA ARG A 16 -12.03 -22.66 -30.08
C ARG A 16 -11.84 -23.38 -28.77
N GLU A 17 -11.03 -24.43 -28.81
CA GLU A 17 -10.41 -25.02 -27.64
C GLU A 17 -9.70 -23.89 -26.88
N LEU A 18 -10.40 -23.28 -25.93
CA LEU A 18 -9.77 -22.42 -24.95
C LEU A 18 -9.14 -23.37 -23.96
N GLY A 19 -7.83 -23.61 -24.16
CA GLY A 19 -6.98 -24.29 -23.23
C GLY A 19 -7.24 -23.76 -21.84
N LEU A 20 -7.92 -24.57 -21.03
CA LEU A 20 -8.06 -24.33 -19.61
C LEU A 20 -6.64 -24.08 -19.07
N PRO A 21 -6.38 -22.95 -18.39
CA PRO A 21 -5.06 -22.73 -17.82
C PRO A 21 -4.75 -23.94 -16.94
N ARG A 22 -3.67 -24.67 -17.28
CA ARG A 22 -3.20 -25.80 -16.48
C ARG A 22 -3.16 -25.32 -15.04
N ALA A 23 -3.95 -25.97 -14.17
CA ALA A 23 -3.93 -25.68 -12.75
C ALA A 23 -2.47 -25.64 -12.32
N ARG A 24 -2.00 -24.45 -11.93
CA ARG A 24 -0.62 -24.25 -11.51
C ARG A 24 -0.46 -25.07 -10.25
N ARG A 25 0.15 -26.24 -10.39
CA ARG A 25 0.44 -27.11 -9.25
C ARG A 25 1.55 -26.42 -8.47
N GLU A 26 1.18 -25.68 -7.43
CA GLU A 26 2.13 -25.11 -6.51
C GLU A 26 2.77 -26.27 -5.75
N ILE A 27 4.02 -26.55 -6.08
CA ILE A 27 4.82 -27.55 -5.38
C ILE A 27 5.47 -26.80 -4.23
N LEU A 28 5.00 -27.06 -3.01
CA LEU A 28 5.71 -26.69 -1.79
C LEU A 28 7.04 -27.45 -1.76
N ARG A 29 8.10 -26.79 -2.24
CA ARG A 29 9.46 -27.23 -1.96
C ARG A 29 9.81 -26.79 -0.55
N ALA A 30 9.94 -27.76 0.34
CA ALA A 30 10.55 -27.55 1.65
C ALA A 30 12.07 -27.38 1.46
N ASP A 31 12.51 -26.22 0.98
CA ASP A 31 13.94 -25.84 0.97
C ASP A 31 14.38 -25.31 2.36
N ILE A 32 13.79 -25.85 3.44
CA ILE A 32 14.07 -25.42 4.82
C ILE A 32 15.52 -25.75 5.18
N ASP A 33 16.03 -26.89 4.71
CA ASP A 33 17.41 -27.34 4.93
C ASP A 33 18.46 -26.47 4.22
N ARG A 34 18.02 -25.51 3.38
CA ARG A 34 18.89 -24.59 2.65
C ARG A 34 19.14 -23.28 3.40
N TRP A 35 18.42 -23.02 4.49
CA TRP A 35 18.66 -21.89 5.36
C TRP A 35 19.77 -22.25 6.35
N SER A 36 20.87 -21.49 6.31
CA SER A 36 21.98 -21.66 7.24
C SER A 36 21.49 -21.43 8.67
N ASP A 37 21.89 -22.29 9.62
CA ASP A 37 21.57 -22.17 11.05
C ASP A 37 21.92 -20.78 11.64
N GLU A 38 22.85 -20.06 11.03
CA GLU A 38 23.22 -18.68 11.37
C GLU A 38 22.08 -17.66 11.20
N ARG A 39 21.08 -17.98 10.37
CA ARG A 39 19.85 -17.19 10.19
C ARG A 39 18.69 -17.90 10.87
N GLY A 40 18.88 -18.28 12.13
CA GLY A 40 17.83 -18.90 12.93
C GLY A 40 16.53 -18.09 12.79
N LEU A 41 15.45 -18.76 12.41
CA LEU A 41 14.09 -18.19 12.37
C LEU A 41 13.63 -17.64 13.75
N TRP A 42 14.37 -18.02 14.79
CA TRP A 42 14.17 -17.68 16.19
C TRP A 42 15.28 -16.78 16.74
N THR A 43 16.26 -16.41 15.91
CA THR A 43 17.25 -15.40 16.29
C THR A 43 16.50 -14.09 16.38
N GLN A 44 16.26 -13.67 17.61
CA GLN A 44 15.72 -12.34 17.91
C GLN A 44 16.66 -11.35 17.22
N GLU A 45 16.25 -10.82 16.07
CA GLU A 45 17.00 -9.79 15.37
C GLU A 45 17.31 -8.72 16.42
N VAL A 46 18.58 -8.52 16.70
CA VAL A 46 19.00 -7.49 17.65
C VAL A 46 18.60 -6.19 17.00
N GLU A 47 17.49 -5.63 17.49
CA GLU A 47 16.92 -4.37 17.02
C GLU A 47 18.05 -3.35 16.86
N PRO A 48 18.27 -2.81 15.64
CA PRO A 48 19.39 -1.93 15.39
C PRO A 48 19.38 -0.77 16.40
N PRO A 49 20.54 -0.40 16.97
CA PRO A 49 20.60 0.73 17.89
C PRO A 49 20.00 1.97 17.20
N GLY A 50 18.97 2.55 17.83
CA GLY A 50 18.21 3.68 17.29
C GLY A 50 16.82 3.35 16.74
N HIS A 51 16.49 2.07 16.49
CA HIS A 51 15.17 1.71 15.97
C HIS A 51 14.04 2.11 16.94
N ALA A 52 14.20 1.87 18.24
CA ALA A 52 13.23 2.31 19.26
C ALA A 52 13.02 3.84 19.25
N ARG A 53 14.09 4.63 19.10
CA ARG A 53 14.02 6.09 19.00
C ARG A 53 13.27 6.52 17.74
N LEU A 54 13.55 5.87 16.61
CA LEU A 54 12.85 6.13 15.35
C LEU A 54 11.36 5.77 15.46
N CYS A 55 11.02 4.62 16.04
CA CYS A 55 9.62 4.21 16.26
C CYS A 55 8.88 5.23 17.14
N MET A 56 9.52 5.71 18.21
CA MET A 56 8.95 6.75 19.07
C MET A 56 8.73 8.05 18.28
N ALA A 57 9.71 8.49 17.50
CA ALA A 57 9.59 9.69 16.68
C ALA A 57 8.47 9.57 15.63
N VAL A 58 8.34 8.41 14.98
CA VAL A 58 7.25 8.16 14.01
C VAL A 58 5.90 8.21 14.71
N ARG A 59 5.76 7.56 15.87
CA ARG A 59 4.51 7.59 16.65
C ARG A 59 4.16 9.01 17.06
N ASP A 60 5.12 9.77 17.55
CA ASP A 60 4.91 11.17 17.94
C ASP A 60 4.55 12.06 16.74
N ALA A 61 5.22 11.89 15.60
CA ALA A 61 4.91 12.62 14.38
C ALA A 61 3.49 12.33 13.88
N VAL A 62 3.05 11.07 13.87
CA VAL A 62 1.65 10.70 13.58
C VAL A 62 0.72 11.34 14.61
N ALA A 63 1.14 11.36 15.87
CA ALA A 63 0.36 11.87 16.98
C ALA A 63 0.16 13.40 16.97
N THR A 64 1.04 14.17 16.35
CA THR A 64 1.08 15.63 16.52
C THR A 64 1.06 16.44 15.21
N SER A 65 1.59 15.89 14.10
CA SER A 65 1.76 16.65 12.84
C SER A 65 0.58 16.55 11.86
N LEU A 66 -0.29 15.56 12.06
CA LEU A 66 -1.40 15.24 11.17
C LEU A 66 -2.72 15.83 11.66
N THR A 67 -3.54 16.31 10.71
CA THR A 67 -4.96 16.58 10.99
C THR A 67 -5.68 15.28 11.34
N ASP A 68 -6.77 15.34 12.11
CA ASP A 68 -7.55 14.17 12.51
C ASP A 68 -7.94 13.29 11.29
N LYS A 69 -8.40 13.93 10.21
CA LYS A 69 -8.78 13.26 8.96
C LYS A 69 -7.61 12.58 8.25
N GLN A 70 -6.40 13.09 8.38
CA GLN A 70 -5.19 12.48 7.81
C GLN A 70 -4.71 11.33 8.67
N ARG A 71 -4.68 11.53 10.00
CA ARG A 71 -4.30 10.52 10.98
C ARG A 71 -5.19 9.29 10.89
N GLU A 72 -6.50 9.48 10.86
CA GLU A 72 -7.48 8.39 10.75
C GLU A 72 -7.18 7.49 9.53
N VAL A 73 -6.81 8.09 8.40
CA VAL A 73 -6.46 7.33 7.19
C VAL A 73 -5.07 6.68 7.30
N VAL A 74 -4.10 7.33 7.94
CA VAL A 74 -2.76 6.76 8.19
C VAL A 74 -2.83 5.57 9.14
N GLU A 75 -3.59 5.68 10.23
CA GLU A 75 -3.81 4.63 11.21
C GLU A 75 -4.46 3.40 10.56
N ALA A 76 -5.56 3.61 9.84
CA ALA A 76 -6.24 2.54 9.12
C ALA A 76 -5.36 1.85 8.07
N TYR A 77 -4.54 2.62 7.34
CA TYR A 77 -3.71 2.07 6.27
C TYR A 77 -2.48 1.33 6.79
N PHE A 78 -1.69 1.96 7.67
CA PHE A 78 -0.38 1.44 8.09
C PHE A 78 -0.44 0.58 9.35
N PHE A 79 -1.36 0.86 10.27
CA PHE A 79 -1.43 0.13 11.55
C PHE A 79 -2.49 -0.95 11.55
N GLU A 80 -3.62 -0.73 10.86
CA GLU A 80 -4.68 -1.74 10.74
C GLU A 80 -4.58 -2.57 9.45
N GLY A 81 -3.76 -2.15 8.49
CA GLY A 81 -3.53 -2.88 7.23
C GLY A 81 -4.71 -2.83 6.24
N LEU A 82 -5.62 -1.86 6.37
CA LEU A 82 -6.78 -1.74 5.49
C LEU A 82 -6.40 -1.21 4.10
N SER A 83 -7.04 -1.74 3.06
CA SER A 83 -6.89 -1.18 1.71
C SER A 83 -7.55 0.21 1.62
N GLN A 84 -7.14 1.05 0.66
CA GLN A 84 -7.79 2.34 0.46
C GLN A 84 -9.30 2.24 0.14
N GLY A 85 -9.73 1.12 -0.46
CA GLY A 85 -11.14 0.83 -0.71
C GLY A 85 -11.91 0.47 0.57
N ASP A 86 -11.30 -0.28 1.48
CA ASP A 86 -11.87 -0.57 2.80
C ASP A 86 -11.99 0.69 3.65
N ILE A 87 -10.94 1.52 3.66
CA ILE A 87 -10.94 2.82 4.35
C ILE A 87 -12.03 3.72 3.79
N ALA A 88 -12.17 3.78 2.46
CA ALA A 88 -13.21 4.56 1.80
C ALA A 88 -14.62 4.14 2.25
N ARG A 89 -14.89 2.82 2.28
CA ARG A 89 -16.16 2.27 2.78
C ARG A 89 -16.39 2.60 4.25
N ARG A 90 -15.39 2.38 5.10
CA ARG A 90 -15.47 2.64 6.54
C ARG A 90 -15.78 4.10 6.86
N LEU A 91 -15.16 5.03 6.12
CA LEU A 91 -15.28 6.47 6.39
C LEU A 91 -16.41 7.15 5.58
N GLY A 92 -17.13 6.43 4.73
CA GLY A 92 -18.18 7.00 3.87
C GLY A 92 -17.66 8.03 2.86
N ILE A 93 -16.42 7.88 2.39
CA ILE A 93 -15.77 8.78 1.43
C ILE A 93 -15.31 8.01 0.19
N THR A 94 -14.92 8.72 -0.87
CA THR A 94 -14.37 8.06 -2.05
C THR A 94 -12.91 7.64 -1.85
N GLN A 95 -12.48 6.58 -2.54
CA GLN A 95 -11.08 6.14 -2.54
C GLN A 95 -10.13 7.26 -3.00
N GLN A 96 -10.56 8.13 -3.91
CA GLN A 96 -9.77 9.30 -4.34
C GLN A 96 -9.53 10.28 -3.19
N VAL A 97 -10.48 10.46 -2.27
CA VAL A 97 -10.29 11.31 -1.08
C VAL A 97 -9.29 10.66 -0.12
N VAL A 98 -9.35 9.33 0.06
CA VAL A 98 -8.35 8.56 0.84
C VAL A 98 -6.96 8.77 0.26
N GLN A 99 -6.79 8.58 -1.06
CA GLN A 99 -5.53 8.79 -1.76
C GLN A 99 -4.99 10.21 -1.57
N LYS A 100 -5.84 11.24 -1.72
CA LYS A 100 -5.45 12.64 -1.50
C LYS A 100 -5.07 12.93 -0.06
N ARG A 101 -5.71 12.29 0.92
CA ARG A 101 -5.35 12.44 2.34
C ARG A 101 -3.99 11.80 2.64
N LEU A 102 -3.68 10.65 2.06
CA LEU A 102 -2.39 9.98 2.22
C LEU A 102 -1.26 10.74 1.49
N PHE A 103 -1.43 10.97 0.20
CA PHE A 103 -0.35 11.38 -0.70
C PHE A 103 -0.47 12.82 -1.20
N GLY A 104 -1.55 13.53 -0.90
CA GLY A 104 -1.78 14.88 -1.39
C GLY A 104 -2.36 14.89 -2.80
N ALA A 105 -2.41 16.08 -3.40
CA ALA A 105 -2.95 16.29 -4.73
C ALA A 105 -1.97 17.10 -5.60
N PRO A 106 -1.86 16.79 -6.91
CA PRO A 106 -1.08 17.61 -7.82
C PRO A 106 -1.75 18.98 -8.01
N ARG A 107 -0.95 20.05 -7.92
CA ARG A 107 -1.32 21.44 -8.22
C ARG A 107 -0.14 22.12 -8.90
N GLY A 108 -0.34 22.59 -10.13
CA GLY A 108 0.71 23.28 -10.90
C GLY A 108 2.00 22.47 -11.04
N GLY A 109 1.91 21.15 -11.23
CA GLY A 109 3.07 20.26 -11.34
C GLY A 109 3.70 19.83 -10.02
N ARG A 110 3.26 20.35 -8.86
CA ARG A 110 3.77 19.97 -7.54
C ARG A 110 2.73 19.17 -6.75
N LEU A 111 3.18 18.15 -6.03
CA LEU A 111 2.36 17.43 -5.06
C LEU A 111 2.21 18.30 -3.81
N ILE A 112 0.97 18.68 -3.48
CA ILE A 112 0.68 19.54 -2.33
C ILE A 112 -0.17 18.78 -1.31
N GLY A 113 0.23 18.90 -0.04
CA GLY A 113 -0.47 18.29 1.09
C GLY A 113 -0.20 16.79 1.22
N GLY A 114 -1.12 16.09 1.86
CA GLY A 114 -0.98 14.66 2.17
C GLY A 114 -0.29 14.41 3.50
N ALA A 115 -0.68 13.32 4.15
CA ALA A 115 -0.10 12.88 5.41
C ALA A 115 1.38 12.54 5.24
N MET A 116 1.75 11.83 4.17
CA MET A 116 3.14 11.42 3.93
C MET A 116 4.10 12.60 3.76
N HIS A 117 3.64 13.68 3.11
CA HIS A 117 4.45 14.89 2.98
C HIS A 117 4.68 15.56 4.34
N ARG A 118 3.63 15.66 5.18
CA ARG A 118 3.75 16.24 6.53
C ARG A 118 4.62 15.40 7.45
N LEU A 119 4.45 14.08 7.43
CA LEU A 119 5.26 13.16 8.22
C LEU A 119 6.74 13.26 7.83
N ARG A 120 7.03 13.36 6.52
CA ARG A 120 8.41 13.56 6.04
C ARG A 120 9.03 14.84 6.60
N GLN A 121 8.29 15.95 6.60
CA GLN A 121 8.76 17.22 7.16
C GLN A 121 8.96 17.13 8.68
N ALA A 122 8.05 16.47 9.40
CA ALA A 122 8.14 16.32 10.85
C ALA A 122 9.30 15.41 11.30
N LEU A 123 9.70 14.46 10.45
CA LEU A 123 10.79 13.51 10.72
C LEU A 123 12.13 13.96 10.12
N GLU A 124 12.16 15.09 9.41
CA GLU A 124 13.38 15.65 8.84
C GLU A 124 14.37 15.99 9.97
N GLY A 125 15.60 15.48 9.87
CA GLY A 125 16.64 15.64 10.90
C GLY A 125 16.60 14.63 12.06
N ILE A 126 15.57 13.78 12.15
CA ILE A 126 15.56 12.63 13.08
C ILE A 126 16.19 11.40 12.42
N VAL A 127 15.94 11.26 11.12
CA VAL A 127 16.62 10.28 10.27
C VAL A 127 17.88 10.97 9.75
N GLU A 128 19.06 10.55 10.20
CA GLU A 128 20.29 10.96 9.51
C GLU A 128 20.18 10.49 8.05
N PRO A 129 20.50 11.33 7.06
CA PRO A 129 20.54 10.86 5.68
C PRO A 129 21.53 9.71 5.63
N ALA A 130 21.07 8.54 5.19
CA ALA A 130 21.97 7.45 4.89
C ALA A 130 23.02 7.99 3.92
N HIS A 131 24.26 8.16 4.40
CA HIS A 131 25.39 8.42 3.55
C HIS A 131 25.59 7.15 2.72
N ASP A 132 25.08 7.13 1.49
CA ASP A 132 25.51 6.18 0.48
C ASP A 132 27.00 6.50 0.21
N GLU A 133 27.89 5.64 0.70
CA GLU A 133 29.30 5.64 0.26
C GLU A 133 29.39 5.20 -1.22
N PRO A 134 30.29 5.81 -2.00
CA PRO A 134 30.38 5.65 -3.45
C PRO A 134 30.89 4.29 -3.94
#